data_AF-A0A166F899-F1
#
_entry.id   AF-A0A166F899-F1
#
_cell.length_a   1.000
_cell.length_b   1.000
_cell.length_c   1.000
_cell.angle_alpha   90.00
_cell.angle_beta   90.00
_cell.angle_gamma   90.00
#
_symmetry.space_group_name_H-M   'P 1'
#
loop_
_entity.id
_entity.type
_entity.pdbx_description
1 polymer ?
#
loop_
_entity_poly.entity_id
_entity_poly.type
_entity_poly.pdbx_seq_one_letter_code
_entity_poly.pdbx_strand_id
1 'polypeptide(L)'
;MADRLPELPLPAEIAKKLKDPFQKAWNDSFLKGQKYACEQGGFIFITRSKPKEIRAVRARAGETFLQRPSDKVPKDSNPGIDLSRVIGAGNGSILLGTFHTHPLREDRASPYPSDADTDNAWRRQLPGFVIGRAGILHYGLEYREDSRNPGGYPPQPHGSRTVYRSHKVGNRPNNAPYQKDDALWEEDFNEERDQSSTADSNPDC
;
A
#
# COMPACT_ATOMS: atom_id res chain seq x y z
N MET A 1 18.04 18.01 30.06
CA MET A 1 16.75 17.31 30.24
C MET A 1 16.57 16.43 29.01
N ALA A 2 16.32 15.13 29.15
CA ALA A 2 16.03 14.29 28.00
C ALA A 2 14.62 14.64 27.51
N ASP A 3 14.49 15.08 26.25
CA ASP A 3 13.20 15.34 25.62
C ASP A 3 12.39 14.03 25.62
N ARG A 4 11.38 13.97 26.49
CA ARG A 4 10.46 12.83 26.55
C ARG A 4 9.76 12.75 25.19
N LEU A 5 9.84 11.58 24.54
CA LEU A 5 9.14 11.35 23.29
C LEU A 5 7.63 11.59 23.51
N PRO A 6 6.95 12.20 22.53
CA PRO A 6 5.50 12.32 22.61
C PRO A 6 4.88 10.93 22.62
N GLU A 7 3.77 10.79 23.35
CA GLU A 7 2.92 9.60 23.26
C GLU A 7 2.46 9.44 21.80
N LEU A 8 2.82 8.31 21.20
CA LEU A 8 2.50 8.02 19.81
C LEU A 8 1.05 7.52 19.72
N PRO A 9 0.30 7.93 18.68
CA PRO A 9 -1.07 7.49 18.50
C PRO A 9 -1.12 5.99 18.20
N LEU A 10 -2.15 5.31 18.71
CA LEU A 10 -2.35 3.89 18.45
C LEU A 10 -2.72 3.65 16.97
N PRO A 11 -2.43 2.47 16.40
CA PRO A 11 -2.78 2.16 15.00
C PRO A 11 -4.24 2.40 14.63
N ALA A 12 -5.18 2.11 15.54
CA ALA A 12 -6.61 2.38 15.32
C ALA A 12 -6.94 3.88 15.25
N GLU A 13 -6.24 4.71 16.03
CA GLU A 13 -6.39 6.17 15.99
C GLU A 13 -5.82 6.76 14.70
N ILE A 14 -4.68 6.23 14.26
CA ILE A 14 -4.08 6.57 12.95
C ILE A 14 -5.08 6.25 11.84
N ALA A 15 -5.63 5.03 11.80
CA ALA A 15 -6.59 4.61 10.80
C ALA A 15 -7.86 5.48 10.79
N LYS A 16 -8.36 5.86 11.98
CA LYS A 16 -9.50 6.77 12.11
C LYS A 16 -9.20 8.17 11.57
N LYS A 17 -8.05 8.74 11.91
CA LYS A 17 -7.64 10.10 11.49
C LYS A 17 -7.27 10.17 10.00
N LEU A 18 -6.78 9.09 9.42
CA LEU A 18 -6.36 9.00 8.03
C LEU A 18 -7.39 8.32 7.12
N LYS A 19 -8.65 8.21 7.56
CA LYS A 19 -9.74 7.60 6.78
C LYS A 19 -9.83 8.19 5.37
N ASP A 20 -9.80 9.51 5.23
CA ASP A 20 -9.96 10.16 3.93
C ASP A 20 -8.73 9.97 3.02
N PRO A 21 -7.47 10.15 3.48
CA PRO A 21 -6.28 9.76 2.72
C PRO A 21 -6.28 8.29 2.27
N PHE A 22 -6.71 7.36 3.14
CA PHE A 22 -6.81 5.94 2.82
C PHE A 22 -7.91 5.66 1.80
N GLN A 23 -9.05 6.32 1.93
CA GLN A 23 -10.14 6.24 0.97
C GLN A 23 -9.73 6.79 -0.40
N LYS A 24 -8.99 7.90 -0.42
CA LYS A 24 -8.45 8.46 -1.66
C LYS A 24 -7.45 7.50 -2.31
N ALA A 25 -6.53 6.93 -1.52
CA ALA A 25 -5.59 5.93 -1.98
C ALA A 25 -6.28 4.74 -2.64
N TRP A 26 -7.32 4.24 -1.98
CA TRP A 26 -8.15 3.17 -2.49
C TRP A 26 -8.80 3.54 -3.83
N ASN A 27 -9.44 4.70 -3.93
CA ASN A 27 -10.07 5.14 -5.18
C ASN A 27 -9.05 5.31 -6.31
N ASP A 28 -7.90 5.92 -6.01
CA ASP A 28 -6.81 6.12 -6.97
C ASP A 28 -6.22 4.76 -7.46
N SER A 29 -6.52 3.65 -6.78
CA SER A 29 -6.08 2.31 -7.20
C SER A 29 -6.88 1.77 -8.39
N PHE A 30 -8.00 2.40 -8.75
CA PHE A 30 -8.90 1.97 -9.81
C PHE A 30 -9.06 3.10 -10.84
N LEU A 31 -8.06 3.23 -11.72
CA LEU A 31 -8.07 4.27 -12.74
C LEU A 31 -9.14 3.98 -13.80
N LYS A 32 -9.99 4.97 -14.09
CA LYS A 32 -11.07 4.84 -15.07
C LYS A 32 -10.51 4.43 -16.44
N GLY A 33 -11.09 3.40 -17.03
CA GLY A 33 -10.70 2.89 -18.35
C GLY A 33 -9.46 1.99 -18.35
N GLN A 34 -8.89 1.65 -17.19
CA GLN A 34 -7.80 0.69 -17.11
C GLN A 34 -8.32 -0.72 -16.78
N LYS A 35 -7.73 -1.73 -17.44
CA LYS A 35 -8.00 -3.16 -17.18
C LYS A 35 -7.23 -3.71 -15.97
N TYR A 36 -6.60 -2.84 -15.18
CA TYR A 36 -5.83 -3.23 -14.01
C TYR A 36 -5.99 -2.22 -12.88
N ALA A 37 -5.80 -2.70 -11.65
CA ALA A 37 -5.71 -1.83 -10.49
C ALA A 37 -4.24 -1.46 -10.24
N CYS A 38 -3.93 -0.46 -9.42
CA CYS A 38 -2.55 -0.16 -9.04
C CYS A 38 -2.44 -0.02 -7.53
N GLU A 39 -1.38 -0.55 -6.93
CA GLU A 39 -1.10 -0.22 -5.52
C GLU A 39 -0.83 1.27 -5.39
N GLN A 40 -1.39 1.86 -4.34
CA GLN A 40 -1.36 3.27 -4.04
C GLN A 40 -1.04 3.44 -2.57
N GLY A 41 -0.18 4.40 -2.23
CA GLY A 41 0.30 4.48 -0.85
C GLY A 41 1.06 5.75 -0.52
N GLY A 42 1.83 5.69 0.55
CA GLY A 42 2.66 6.79 1.02
C GLY A 42 3.12 6.65 2.46
N PHE A 43 3.37 7.79 3.06
CA PHE A 43 4.04 7.95 4.34
C PHE A 43 3.14 8.64 5.36
N ILE A 44 3.21 8.22 6.61
CA ILE A 44 2.44 8.78 7.72
C ILE A 44 3.39 9.55 8.62
N PHE A 45 3.07 10.81 8.90
CA PHE A 45 3.89 11.67 9.74
C PHE A 45 3.10 12.26 10.90
N ILE A 46 3.81 12.57 11.98
CA ILE A 46 3.40 13.56 12.97
C ILE A 46 4.40 14.71 13.01
N THR A 47 3.97 15.84 13.56
CA THR A 47 4.87 16.95 13.87
C THR A 47 5.35 16.84 15.31
N ARG A 48 6.65 16.94 15.57
CA ARG A 48 7.23 16.80 16.93
C ARG A 48 6.61 17.77 17.93
N SER A 49 6.38 19.03 17.53
CA SER A 49 5.73 20.04 18.38
C SER A 49 4.22 19.84 18.55
N LYS A 50 3.60 18.98 17.73
CA LYS A 50 2.16 18.73 17.70
C LYS A 50 1.86 17.26 17.39
N PRO A 51 2.17 16.34 18.32
CA PRO A 51 2.10 14.89 18.07
C PRO A 51 0.69 14.37 17.75
N LYS A 52 -0.36 15.15 18.07
CA LYS A 52 -1.76 14.83 17.74
C LYS A 52 -2.15 15.16 16.29
N GLU A 53 -1.32 15.92 15.58
CA GLU A 53 -1.49 16.26 14.16
C GLU A 53 -0.83 15.15 13.30
N ILE A 54 -1.64 14.14 12.96
CA ILE A 54 -1.24 13.06 12.05
C ILE A 54 -1.57 13.49 10.63
N ARG A 55 -0.63 13.30 9.70
CA ARG A 55 -0.84 13.58 8.27
C ARG A 55 -0.31 12.44 7.42
N ALA A 56 -0.91 12.26 6.24
CA ALA A 56 -0.42 11.35 5.22
C ALA A 56 0.20 12.15 4.05
N VAL A 57 1.33 11.69 3.52
CA VAL A 57 1.91 12.17 2.26
C VAL A 57 1.88 11.01 1.27
N ARG A 58 1.17 11.21 0.16
CA ARG A 58 1.04 10.23 -0.91
C ARG A 58 2.32 10.18 -1.74
N ALA A 59 2.80 8.98 -2.07
CA ALA A 59 3.77 8.80 -3.15
C ALA A 59 3.09 9.13 -4.50
N ARG A 60 3.88 9.40 -5.55
CA ARG A 60 3.30 9.68 -6.87
C ARG A 60 2.63 8.42 -7.41
N ALA A 61 1.42 8.56 -7.96
CA ALA A 61 0.78 7.47 -8.68
C ALA A 61 1.66 7.08 -9.88
N GLY A 62 2.01 5.81 -10.03
CA GLY A 62 2.84 5.34 -11.14
C GLY A 62 4.36 5.51 -10.95
N GLU A 63 4.84 5.98 -9.78
CA GLU A 63 6.22 5.67 -9.32
C GLU A 63 6.39 4.16 -8.96
N THR A 64 5.33 3.41 -9.20
CA THR A 64 5.05 2.06 -8.78
C THR A 64 4.57 1.35 -10.02
N PHE A 65 5.20 0.22 -10.31
CA PHE A 65 5.11 -0.49 -11.59
C PHE A 65 3.68 -0.57 -12.13
N LEU A 66 3.54 -0.41 -13.45
CA LEU A 66 2.36 -0.84 -14.19
C LEU A 66 2.05 -2.28 -13.81
N GLN A 67 0.84 -2.55 -13.29
CA GLN A 67 0.32 -3.92 -13.34
C GLN A 67 0.09 -4.22 -14.83
N ARG A 68 1.10 -4.75 -15.51
CA ARG A 68 0.89 -5.22 -16.89
C ARG A 68 -0.19 -6.30 -16.85
N PRO A 69 -1.03 -6.41 -17.89
CA PRO A 69 -1.97 -7.50 -18.01
C PRO A 69 -1.25 -8.85 -17.87
N SER A 70 -1.94 -9.81 -17.24
CA SER A 70 -1.43 -11.05 -16.64
C SER A 70 -0.61 -11.98 -17.57
N ASP A 71 -0.58 -11.67 -18.86
CA ASP A 71 0.00 -12.43 -19.96
C ASP A 71 1.47 -12.07 -20.25
N LYS A 72 2.02 -10.97 -19.71
CA LYS A 72 3.42 -10.54 -19.97
C LYS A 72 4.29 -10.34 -18.73
N VAL A 73 3.85 -10.86 -17.59
CA VAL A 73 4.53 -10.74 -16.30
C VAL A 73 4.84 -12.14 -15.82
N PRO A 74 6.10 -12.50 -15.50
CA PRO A 74 6.39 -13.73 -14.76
C PRO A 74 5.41 -13.83 -13.57
N LYS A 75 4.85 -15.02 -13.31
CA LYS A 75 3.84 -15.28 -12.27
C LYS A 75 4.21 -14.73 -10.87
N ASP A 76 5.47 -14.34 -10.67
CA ASP A 76 6.05 -13.90 -9.40
C ASP A 76 6.31 -12.39 -9.31
N SER A 77 6.04 -11.62 -10.37
CA SER A 77 6.22 -10.16 -10.36
C SER A 77 4.94 -9.47 -9.91
N ASN A 78 4.77 -9.34 -8.59
CA ASN A 78 3.70 -8.51 -8.03
C ASN A 78 4.08 -7.02 -8.19
N PRO A 79 3.31 -6.26 -8.99
CA PRO A 79 3.53 -4.82 -9.17
C PRO A 79 3.19 -4.07 -7.88
N GLY A 80 4.22 -3.82 -7.08
CA GLY A 80 4.12 -3.17 -5.77
C GLY A 80 4.46 -1.68 -5.82
N ILE A 81 4.11 -0.99 -4.73
CA ILE A 81 4.56 0.39 -4.49
C ILE A 81 5.94 0.46 -3.86
N ASP A 82 6.86 1.19 -4.51
CA ASP A 82 8.15 1.50 -3.92
C ASP A 82 8.04 2.65 -2.91
N LEU A 83 8.07 2.29 -1.63
CA LEU A 83 8.14 3.23 -0.51
C LEU A 83 9.55 3.33 0.07
N SER A 84 10.60 2.90 -0.64
CA SER A 84 11.99 2.96 -0.16
C SER A 84 12.48 4.40 0.07
N ARG A 85 11.97 5.36 -0.69
CA ARG A 85 12.35 6.77 -0.60
C ARG A 85 11.27 7.60 0.09
N VAL A 86 11.53 8.01 1.33
CA VAL A 86 10.65 8.90 2.08
C VAL A 86 10.56 10.28 1.42
N ILE A 87 9.34 10.77 1.20
CA ILE A 87 9.09 12.10 0.64
C ILE A 87 8.21 12.94 1.58
N GLY A 88 8.30 14.26 1.45
CA GLY A 88 7.44 15.19 2.19
C GLY A 88 7.67 15.19 3.71
N ALA A 89 8.85 14.75 4.16
CA ALA A 89 9.32 14.98 5.52
C ALA A 89 9.67 16.46 5.67
N GLY A 90 8.75 17.25 6.24
CA GLY A 90 9.01 18.64 6.59
C GLY A 90 9.87 18.73 7.86
N ASN A 91 10.45 19.90 8.13
CA ASN A 91 11.21 20.13 9.36
C ASN A 91 10.37 19.78 10.60
N GLY A 92 10.96 19.01 11.52
CA GLY A 92 10.29 18.56 12.74
C GLY A 92 9.25 17.46 12.52
N SER A 93 9.13 16.87 11.32
CA SER A 93 8.27 15.70 11.09
C SER A 93 8.94 14.43 11.63
N ILE A 94 8.13 13.54 12.21
CA ILE A 94 8.51 12.20 12.61
C ILE A 94 7.73 11.24 11.72
N LEU A 95 8.45 10.39 10.98
CA LEU A 95 7.84 9.30 10.22
C LEU A 95 7.29 8.26 11.20
N LEU A 96 5.97 8.05 11.16
CA LEU A 96 5.29 7.05 11.97
C LEU A 96 5.14 5.72 11.27
N GLY A 97 4.98 5.70 9.94
CA GLY A 97 4.73 4.47 9.22
C GLY A 97 4.51 4.68 7.74
N THR A 98 4.23 3.57 7.05
CA THR A 98 3.85 3.57 5.63
C THR A 98 2.46 3.01 5.45
N PHE A 99 1.80 3.36 4.35
CA PHE A 99 0.53 2.72 3.97
C PHE A 99 0.51 2.43 2.49
N HIS A 100 -0.22 1.39 2.10
CA HIS A 100 -0.47 1.06 0.69
C HIS A 100 -1.76 0.27 0.51
N THR A 101 -2.26 0.19 -0.72
CA THR A 101 -3.49 -0.52 -1.06
C THR A 101 -3.21 -1.91 -1.61
N HIS A 102 -4.07 -2.88 -1.28
CA HIS A 102 -4.17 -4.19 -1.94
C HIS A 102 -5.51 -4.25 -2.68
N PRO A 103 -5.59 -3.74 -3.93
CA PRO A 103 -6.87 -3.54 -4.63
C PRO A 103 -7.44 -4.82 -5.27
N LEU A 104 -6.59 -5.84 -5.46
CA LEU A 104 -6.95 -7.10 -6.07
C LEU A 104 -7.95 -7.90 -5.22
N ARG A 105 -8.66 -8.82 -5.88
CA ARG A 105 -9.61 -9.74 -5.24
C ARG A 105 -8.86 -10.90 -4.58
N GLU A 106 -9.47 -11.52 -3.56
CA GLU A 106 -8.89 -12.63 -2.78
C GLU A 106 -8.47 -13.85 -3.62
N ASP A 107 -9.17 -14.10 -4.73
CA ASP A 107 -8.86 -15.17 -5.69
C ASP A 107 -7.65 -14.86 -6.58
N ARG A 108 -7.22 -13.59 -6.65
CA ARG A 108 -6.09 -13.12 -7.46
C ARG A 108 -4.90 -12.65 -6.64
N ALA A 109 -5.14 -12.11 -5.44
CA ALA A 109 -4.11 -11.76 -4.47
C ALA A 109 -4.67 -11.63 -3.05
N SER A 110 -3.81 -11.84 -2.07
CA SER A 110 -4.18 -11.72 -0.66
C SER A 110 -4.53 -10.26 -0.28
N PRO A 111 -5.67 -10.00 0.40
CA PRO A 111 -5.99 -8.69 0.96
C PRO A 111 -5.19 -8.40 2.24
N TYR A 112 -4.35 -9.34 2.68
CA TYR A 112 -3.47 -9.25 3.84
C TYR A 112 -2.06 -8.82 3.42
N PRO A 113 -1.28 -8.22 4.33
CA PRO A 113 0.13 -7.96 4.09
C PRO A 113 0.87 -9.22 3.65
N SER A 114 1.71 -9.08 2.63
CA SER A 114 2.59 -10.13 2.15
C SER A 114 3.81 -10.33 3.07
N ASP A 115 4.58 -11.38 2.82
CA ASP A 115 5.88 -11.54 3.47
C ASP A 115 6.84 -10.41 3.10
N ALA A 116 6.75 -9.85 1.88
CA ALA A 116 7.57 -8.71 1.47
C ALA A 116 7.20 -7.44 2.27
N ASP A 117 5.92 -7.22 2.55
CA ASP A 117 5.45 -6.12 3.39
C ASP A 117 5.99 -6.25 4.82
N THR A 118 5.85 -7.45 5.40
CA THR A 118 6.34 -7.75 6.74
C THR A 118 7.86 -7.59 6.85
N ASP A 119 8.60 -8.02 5.82
CA ASP A 119 10.05 -7.83 5.74
C ASP A 119 10.43 -6.35 5.67
N ASN A 120 9.72 -5.58 4.84
CA ASN A 120 9.93 -4.14 4.70
C ASN A 120 9.63 -3.42 6.01
N ALA A 121 8.52 -3.72 6.69
CA ALA A 121 8.21 -3.14 8.00
C ALA A 121 9.29 -3.49 9.04
N TRP A 122 9.81 -4.72 9.01
CA TRP A 122 10.93 -5.12 9.86
C TRP A 122 12.21 -4.35 9.54
N ARG A 123 12.64 -4.30 8.28
CA ARG A 123 13.87 -3.57 7.88
C ARG A 123 13.78 -2.09 8.22
N ARG A 124 12.59 -1.50 8.11
CA ARG A 124 12.33 -0.08 8.38
C ARG A 124 12.09 0.22 9.85
N GLN A 125 11.81 -0.80 10.67
CA GLN A 125 11.31 -0.66 12.04
C GLN A 125 10.15 0.35 12.12
N LEU A 126 9.18 0.20 11.24
CA LEU A 126 7.99 1.06 11.17
C LEU A 126 6.73 0.22 11.00
N PRO A 127 5.60 0.62 11.61
CA PRO A 127 4.30 0.05 11.26
C PRO A 127 3.97 0.31 9.80
N GLY A 128 3.28 -0.66 9.22
CA GLY A 128 2.66 -0.56 7.92
C GLY A 128 1.14 -0.71 8.02
N PHE A 129 0.45 -0.08 7.07
CA PHE A 129 -0.99 -0.19 6.91
C PHE A 129 -1.33 -0.69 5.50
N VAL A 130 -2.02 -1.83 5.40
CA VAL A 130 -2.62 -2.29 4.14
C VAL A 130 -4.08 -1.87 4.11
N ILE A 131 -4.48 -1.20 3.02
CA ILE A 131 -5.85 -0.85 2.71
C ILE A 131 -6.36 -1.83 1.66
N GLY A 132 -7.17 -2.79 2.09
CA GLY A 132 -7.65 -3.85 1.21
C GLY A 132 -9.14 -4.11 1.37
N ARG A 133 -9.62 -5.13 0.65
CA ARG A 133 -11.03 -5.57 0.70
C ARG A 133 -11.44 -6.10 2.09
N ALA A 134 -10.49 -6.65 2.84
CA ALA A 134 -10.68 -7.14 4.20
C ALA A 134 -10.81 -6.03 5.25
N GLY A 135 -10.37 -4.80 4.94
CA GLY A 135 -10.32 -3.69 5.87
C GLY A 135 -9.06 -2.85 5.75
N ILE A 136 -8.86 -2.01 6.76
CA ILE A 136 -7.55 -1.42 7.04
C ILE A 136 -6.84 -2.34 8.03
N LEU A 137 -5.74 -2.92 7.59
CA LEU A 137 -4.92 -3.85 8.37
C LEU A 137 -3.63 -3.15 8.78
N HIS A 138 -3.27 -3.29 10.05
CA HIS A 138 -1.99 -2.88 10.60
C HIS A 138 -1.06 -4.08 10.68
N TYR A 139 0.24 -3.89 10.41
CA TYR A 139 1.29 -4.88 10.59
C TYR A 139 2.61 -4.17 10.94
N GLY A 140 3.62 -4.93 11.35
CA GLY A 140 4.89 -4.36 11.80
C GLY A 140 4.92 -4.11 13.30
N LEU A 141 5.85 -3.24 13.70
CA LEU A 141 5.96 -2.76 15.08
C LEU A 141 4.83 -1.79 15.41
N GLU A 142 4.27 -1.87 16.61
CA GLU A 142 3.30 -0.87 17.07
C GLU A 142 3.95 0.51 17.27
N TYR A 143 5.22 0.54 17.68
CA TYR A 143 6.00 1.75 17.89
C TYR A 143 7.49 1.51 17.60
N ARG A 144 8.22 2.60 17.32
CA ARG A 144 9.68 2.59 17.22
C ARG A 144 10.30 3.22 18.46
N GLU A 145 11.40 2.65 18.95
CA GLU A 145 12.14 3.21 20.08
C GLU A 145 12.86 4.52 19.70
N ASP A 146 13.46 4.59 18.50
CA ASP A 146 14.14 5.81 18.04
C ASP A 146 13.29 6.59 17.02
N SER A 147 12.69 7.69 17.48
CA SER A 147 11.90 8.58 16.65
C SER A 147 12.67 9.75 16.01
N ARG A 148 14.00 9.79 16.17
CA ARG A 148 14.85 10.95 15.85
C ARG A 148 15.47 10.92 14.47
N ASN A 149 15.21 9.91 13.65
CA ASN A 149 15.64 9.89 12.25
C ASN A 149 14.51 10.43 11.33
N PRO A 150 14.49 11.74 11.02
CA PRO A 150 13.55 12.31 10.04
C PRO A 150 14.04 12.14 8.59
N GLY A 151 15.30 11.71 8.38
CA GLY A 151 15.95 11.63 7.07
C GLY A 151 15.99 10.24 6.45
N GLY A 152 15.49 9.21 7.13
CA GLY A 152 15.52 7.84 6.63
C GLY A 152 15.02 6.82 7.65
N TYR A 153 15.18 5.55 7.31
CA TYR A 153 14.82 4.44 8.18
C TYR A 153 15.84 4.27 9.31
N PRO A 154 15.42 3.93 10.54
CA PRO A 154 16.34 3.46 11.56
C PRO A 154 17.14 2.24 11.08
N PRO A 155 18.33 2.01 11.65
CA PRO A 155 19.12 0.83 11.32
C PRO A 155 18.37 -0.44 11.67
N GLN A 156 18.54 -1.46 10.84
CA GLN A 156 17.99 -2.79 11.06
C GLN A 156 18.56 -3.37 12.38
N PRO A 157 17.73 -3.92 13.28
CA PRO A 157 18.22 -4.56 14.49
C PRO A 157 19.03 -5.81 14.14
N HIS A 158 20.07 -6.09 14.93
CA HIS A 158 20.83 -7.35 14.85
C HIS A 158 19.96 -8.49 15.42
N GLY A 159 19.53 -9.44 14.58
CA GLY A 159 18.78 -10.60 15.03
C GLY A 159 17.87 -11.24 13.97
N SER A 160 17.15 -12.29 14.38
CA SER A 160 16.20 -13.00 13.54
C SER A 160 14.96 -12.16 13.24
N ARG A 161 14.39 -12.34 12.05
CA ARG A 161 13.14 -11.69 11.63
C ARG A 161 11.99 -12.07 12.56
N THR A 162 11.35 -11.05 13.16
CA THR A 162 10.09 -11.24 13.87
C THR A 162 8.96 -11.31 12.85
N VAL A 163 8.16 -12.37 12.90
CA VAL A 163 6.92 -12.45 12.11
C VAL A 163 5.90 -11.52 12.76
N TYR A 164 5.58 -10.41 12.10
CA TYR A 164 4.52 -9.52 12.57
C TYR A 164 3.17 -10.07 12.18
N ARG A 165 2.30 -10.31 13.17
CA ARG A 165 0.90 -10.62 12.89
C ARG A 165 0.19 -9.34 12.43
N SER A 166 -0.62 -9.46 11.38
CA SER A 166 -1.49 -8.36 10.97
C SER A 166 -2.77 -8.32 11.79
N HIS A 167 -3.26 -7.13 12.10
CA HIS A 167 -4.50 -6.92 12.85
C HIS A 167 -5.40 -5.93 12.13
N LYS A 168 -6.72 -6.16 12.13
CA LYS A 168 -7.68 -5.22 11.55
C LYS A 168 -7.88 -4.03 12.49
N VAL A 169 -7.63 -2.83 11.98
CA VAL A 169 -7.70 -1.56 12.74
C VAL A 169 -8.74 -0.59 12.19
N GLY A 170 -9.36 -0.93 11.05
CA GLY A 170 -10.43 -0.15 10.47
C GLY A 170 -11.28 -0.95 9.50
N ASN A 171 -12.46 -0.39 9.20
CA ASN A 171 -13.34 -0.93 8.17
C ASN A 171 -12.72 -0.76 6.79
N ARG A 172 -13.18 -1.58 5.85
CA ARG A 172 -12.78 -1.40 4.45
C ARG A 172 -13.22 -0.02 3.96
N PRO A 173 -12.46 0.59 3.04
CA PRO A 173 -12.96 1.71 2.24
C PRO A 173 -14.27 1.31 1.52
N ASN A 174 -14.92 2.26 0.85
CA ASN A 174 -16.05 1.95 -0.03
C ASN A 174 -15.77 0.72 -0.95
N ASN A 175 -16.84 0.12 -1.47
CA ASN A 175 -16.69 -0.99 -2.42
C ASN A 175 -15.77 -0.57 -3.58
N ALA A 176 -14.89 -1.48 -4.03
CA ALA A 176 -14.13 -1.21 -5.24
C ALA A 176 -15.09 -0.92 -6.39
N PRO A 177 -14.78 0.00 -7.33
CA PRO A 177 -15.67 0.39 -8.42
C PRO A 177 -16.23 -0.80 -9.21
N TYR A 178 -15.46 -1.88 -9.31
CA TYR A 178 -15.79 -3.10 -10.05
C TYR A 178 -16.39 -4.23 -9.20
N GLN A 179 -16.78 -3.94 -7.96
CA GLN A 179 -17.31 -4.95 -7.04
C GLN A 179 -18.83 -5.08 -7.09
N LYS A 180 -19.52 -4.21 -7.85
CA LYS A 180 -20.97 -4.30 -8.05
C LYS A 180 -21.36 -5.18 -9.24
N ASP A 181 -20.50 -5.27 -10.26
CA ASP A 181 -20.79 -5.95 -11.52
C ASP A 181 -19.66 -6.94 -11.84
N ASP A 182 -19.52 -7.99 -11.03
CA ASP A 182 -18.55 -9.08 -11.24
C ASP A 182 -18.72 -9.76 -12.63
N ALA A 183 -19.85 -9.56 -13.32
CA ALA A 183 -20.14 -10.07 -14.66
C ALA A 183 -19.48 -9.27 -15.80
N LEU A 184 -19.29 -7.95 -15.66
CA LEU A 184 -18.81 -7.10 -16.76
C LEU A 184 -17.31 -7.26 -17.06
N TRP A 185 -16.53 -7.81 -16.13
CA TRP A 185 -15.11 -8.11 -16.38
C TRP A 185 -14.89 -9.38 -17.20
N GLU A 186 -15.86 -10.30 -17.24
CA GLU A 186 -15.73 -11.52 -18.05
C GLU A 186 -16.17 -11.29 -19.51
N GLU A 187 -17.15 -10.42 -19.76
CA GLU A 187 -17.64 -10.12 -21.11
C GLU A 187 -16.57 -9.37 -21.94
N ASP A 188 -15.94 -8.32 -21.39
CA ASP A 188 -14.86 -7.58 -22.08
C ASP A 188 -13.57 -8.42 -22.28
N PHE A 189 -13.40 -9.52 -21.53
CA PHE A 189 -12.26 -10.43 -21.67
C PHE A 189 -12.50 -11.54 -22.70
N ASN A 190 -13.77 -11.93 -22.90
CA ASN A 190 -14.15 -12.93 -23.89
C ASN A 190 -14.35 -12.33 -25.29
N GLU A 191 -14.84 -11.08 -25.41
CA GLU A 191 -14.97 -10.43 -26.72
C GLU A 191 -13.61 -10.17 -27.41
N GLU A 192 -12.52 -9.90 -26.66
CA GLU A 192 -11.18 -9.77 -27.25
C GLU A 192 -10.53 -11.12 -27.61
N ARG A 193 -10.96 -12.25 -27.02
CA ARG A 193 -10.48 -13.59 -27.41
C ARG A 193 -11.08 -14.05 -28.73
N ASP A 194 -12.34 -13.74 -28.98
CA ASP A 194 -13.02 -14.16 -30.21
C ASP A 194 -12.59 -13.33 -31.44
N GLN A 195 -12.00 -12.15 -31.25
CA GLN A 195 -11.45 -11.34 -32.36
C GLN A 195 -10.01 -11.73 -32.76
N SER A 196 -9.37 -12.68 -32.09
CA SER A 196 -7.99 -13.13 -32.39
C SER A 196 -7.92 -14.39 -33.28
N SER A 197 -9.03 -14.87 -33.86
CA SER A 197 -9.06 -16.13 -34.62
C SER A 197 -9.26 -16.02 -36.14
N THR A 198 -9.16 -14.82 -36.72
CA THR A 198 -9.16 -14.67 -38.19
C THR A 198 -8.15 -13.62 -38.65
N ALA A 199 -6.89 -14.03 -38.83
CA ALA A 199 -6.02 -13.43 -39.85
C ALA A 199 -4.85 -14.36 -40.15
N ASP A 200 -4.99 -15.02 -41.29
CA ASP A 200 -3.98 -15.70 -42.06
C ASP A 200 -2.68 -14.90 -42.25
N SER A 201 -1.57 -15.64 -42.24
CA SER A 201 -0.33 -15.47 -43.02
C SER A 201 0.04 -14.07 -43.54
N ASN A 202 1.12 -13.49 -43.00
CA ASN A 202 2.35 -13.28 -43.80
C ASN A 202 3.55 -12.87 -42.93
N PRO A 203 4.77 -13.33 -43.25
CA PRO A 203 6.01 -12.86 -42.64
C PRO A 203 6.52 -11.61 -43.37
N ASP A 204 7.13 -10.66 -42.64
CA ASP A 204 8.39 -10.02 -42.99
C ASP A 204 8.72 -8.87 -42.02
N CYS A 205 9.98 -8.88 -41.60
CA CYS A 205 10.74 -7.89 -40.80
C CYS A 205 10.47 -7.82 -39.28
#